data_AF-A0A6S7GBQ4-F1
#
_entry.id   AF-A0A6S7GBQ4-F1
#
_cell.length_a   1.000
_cell.length_b   1.000
_cell.length_c   1.000
_cell.angle_alpha   90.00
_cell.angle_beta   90.00
_cell.angle_gamma   90.00
#
_symmetry.space_group_name_H-M   'P 1'
#
loop_
_entity.id
_entity.type
_entity.pdbx_description
1 polymer ?
#
loop_
_entity_poly.entity_id
_entity_poly.type
_entity_poly.pdbx_seq_one_letter_code
_entity_poly.pdbx_strand_id
1 'polypeptide(L)'
;MGYVSENPQKITDKMEKKSDNFIDTERQLLKLTRSKTKAILEKGNLDKIIRHKEALGKIVKELEELKIQGEKDKLQDGEAIEDVQKWGVDIEGEIDGTNCEISHLNQYLTEAEARTESEKREKEKILLKQQRDEELYFEKCKLEQKWLAWVRLVSSQQRQNKQR
;
A
#
# COMPACT_ATOMS: atom_id res chain seq x y z
N MET A 1 -29.82 55.22 18.16
CA MET A 1 -29.24 54.00 17.55
C MET A 1 -29.35 52.88 18.57
N GLY A 2 -30.36 52.03 18.44
CA GLY A 2 -30.54 50.89 19.34
C GLY A 2 -29.66 49.74 18.87
N TYR A 3 -28.63 49.40 19.65
CA TYR A 3 -27.96 48.11 19.49
C TYR A 3 -28.96 47.04 19.92
N VAL A 4 -29.51 46.32 18.94
CA VAL A 4 -30.24 45.08 19.21
C VAL A 4 -29.18 44.10 19.71
N SER A 5 -29.10 43.96 21.03
CA SER A 5 -28.34 42.90 21.66
C SER A 5 -28.91 41.58 21.17
N GLU A 6 -28.22 40.93 20.23
CA GLU A 6 -28.57 39.57 19.86
C GLU A 6 -28.49 38.69 21.12
N ASN A 7 -29.56 37.93 21.34
CA ASN A 7 -29.70 37.08 22.52
C ASN A 7 -28.56 36.04 22.55
N PRO A 8 -27.74 35.96 23.62
CA PRO A 8 -26.60 35.04 23.69
C PRO A 8 -26.97 33.58 23.39
N GLN A 9 -28.14 33.13 23.84
CA GLN A 9 -28.68 31.79 23.54
C GLN A 9 -28.82 31.51 22.03
N LYS A 10 -29.14 32.52 21.21
CA LYS A 10 -29.28 32.35 19.75
C LYS A 10 -27.94 32.23 19.04
N ILE A 11 -26.86 32.69 19.68
CA ILE A 11 -25.50 32.63 19.15
C ILE A 11 -24.90 31.26 19.47
N THR A 12 -25.10 30.75 20.68
CA THR A 12 -24.69 29.39 21.09
C THR A 12 -25.41 28.32 20.26
N ASP A 13 -26.74 28.40 20.11
CA ASP A 13 -27.53 27.47 19.27
C ASP A 13 -27.10 27.44 17.78
N LYS A 14 -26.53 28.54 17.27
CA LYS A 14 -26.05 28.65 15.89
C LYS A 14 -24.65 28.07 15.71
N MET A 15 -23.82 28.08 16.75
CA MET A 15 -22.48 27.48 16.73
C MET A 15 -22.56 25.96 16.95
N GLU A 16 -23.40 25.51 17.86
CA GLU A 16 -23.65 24.09 18.17
C GLU A 16 -24.16 23.32 16.93
N LYS A 17 -25.15 23.88 16.22
CA LYS A 17 -25.66 23.33 14.94
C LYS A 17 -24.65 23.29 13.79
N LYS A 18 -23.52 24.00 13.92
CA LYS A 18 -22.52 24.11 12.86
C LYS A 18 -21.51 22.97 12.97
N SER A 19 -21.09 22.59 14.18
CA SER A 19 -20.11 21.53 14.43
C SER A 19 -20.64 20.13 14.10
N ASP A 20 -21.83 19.79 14.59
CA ASP A 20 -22.47 18.50 14.33
C ASP A 20 -22.72 18.25 12.83
N ASN A 21 -23.09 19.29 12.10
CA ASN A 21 -23.39 19.20 10.68
C ASN A 21 -22.12 18.95 9.83
N PHE A 22 -20.95 19.43 10.29
CA PHE A 22 -19.67 19.12 9.64
C PHE A 22 -19.24 17.69 9.90
N ILE A 23 -19.39 17.19 11.14
CA ILE A 23 -19.08 15.80 11.48
C ILE A 23 -19.94 14.83 10.65
N ASP A 24 -21.24 15.08 10.54
CA ASP A 24 -22.13 14.24 9.74
C ASP A 24 -21.79 14.28 8.24
N THR A 25 -21.37 15.44 7.72
CA THR A 25 -20.91 15.58 6.34
C THR A 25 -19.67 14.72 6.09
N GLU A 26 -18.69 14.76 7.00
CA GLU A 26 -17.45 14.01 6.85
C GLU A 26 -17.65 12.51 7.04
N ARG A 27 -18.58 12.10 7.92
CA ARG A 27 -19.02 10.70 8.04
C ARG A 27 -19.70 10.20 6.76
N GLN A 28 -20.53 11.02 6.11
CA GLN A 28 -21.14 10.66 4.83
C GLN A 28 -20.08 10.55 3.72
N LEU A 29 -19.12 11.47 3.68
CA LEU A 29 -18.00 11.41 2.75
C LEU A 29 -17.15 10.15 2.97
N LEU A 30 -16.90 9.79 4.24
CA LEU A 30 -16.20 8.57 4.61
C LEU A 30 -16.95 7.33 4.10
N LYS A 31 -18.25 7.22 4.37
CA LYS A 31 -19.10 6.11 3.90
C LYS A 31 -19.10 6.00 2.38
N LEU A 32 -19.26 7.12 1.68
CA LEU A 32 -19.22 7.16 0.22
C LEU A 32 -17.86 6.69 -0.31
N THR A 33 -16.76 7.12 0.31
CA THR A 33 -15.41 6.75 -0.12
C THR A 33 -15.18 5.27 0.13
N ARG A 34 -15.48 4.76 1.33
CA ARG A 34 -15.36 3.33 1.68
C ARG A 34 -16.17 2.41 0.77
N SER A 35 -17.36 2.83 0.33
CA SER A 35 -18.18 2.03 -0.59
C SER A 35 -17.47 1.68 -1.92
N LYS A 36 -16.46 2.47 -2.31
CA LYS A 36 -15.69 2.30 -3.54
C LYS A 36 -14.49 1.35 -3.38
N THR A 37 -14.10 1.02 -2.15
CA THR A 37 -12.89 0.24 -1.84
C THR A 37 -12.84 -1.08 -2.60
N LYS A 38 -13.93 -1.87 -2.56
CA LYS A 38 -14.01 -3.18 -3.22
C LYS A 38 -13.81 -3.08 -4.73
N ALA A 39 -14.51 -2.16 -5.39
CA ALA A 39 -14.41 -1.97 -6.84
C ALA A 39 -13.02 -1.49 -7.29
N ILE A 40 -12.27 -0.81 -6.42
CA ILE A 40 -10.89 -0.38 -6.71
C ILE A 40 -9.92 -1.56 -6.59
N LEU A 41 -10.08 -2.39 -5.54
CA LEU A 41 -9.31 -3.62 -5.38
C LEU A 41 -9.52 -4.61 -6.52
N GLU A 42 -10.76 -4.82 -6.95
CA GLU A 42 -11.10 -5.70 -8.08
C GLU A 42 -10.42 -5.30 -9.40
N LYS A 43 -10.22 -3.99 -9.62
CA LYS A 43 -9.50 -3.49 -10.80
C LYS A 43 -7.99 -3.70 -10.73
N GLY A 44 -7.44 -3.97 -9.55
CA GLY A 44 -6.02 -4.28 -9.34
C GLY A 44 -5.02 -3.18 -9.70
N ASN A 45 -5.47 -1.95 -9.97
CA ASN A 45 -4.58 -0.85 -10.33
C ASN A 45 -3.94 -0.25 -9.08
N LEU A 46 -2.63 -0.49 -8.90
CA LEU A 46 -1.88 -0.11 -7.69
C LEU A 46 -1.92 1.41 -7.44
N ASP A 47 -1.75 2.24 -8.47
CA ASP A 47 -1.81 3.70 -8.32
C ASP A 47 -3.17 4.18 -7.80
N LYS A 48 -4.26 3.57 -8.31
CA LYS A 48 -5.61 3.88 -7.83
C LYS A 48 -5.82 3.42 -6.38
N ILE A 49 -5.26 2.29 -6.00
CA ILE A 49 -5.30 1.78 -4.61
C ILE A 49 -4.55 2.73 -3.67
N ILE A 50 -3.37 3.21 -4.08
CA ILE A 50 -2.58 4.19 -3.30
C ILE A 50 -3.38 5.47 -3.07
N ARG A 51 -3.90 6.08 -4.14
CA ARG A 51 -4.68 7.33 -4.04
C ARG A 51 -5.95 7.14 -3.19
N HIS A 52 -6.60 5.99 -3.31
CA HIS A 52 -7.80 5.67 -2.53
C HIS A 52 -7.48 5.54 -1.03
N LYS A 53 -6.39 4.85 -0.70
CA LYS A 53 -5.88 4.74 0.66
C LYS A 53 -5.56 6.12 1.25
N GLU A 54 -4.89 6.97 0.48
CA GLU A 54 -4.56 8.35 0.89
C GLU A 54 -5.83 9.19 1.13
N ALA A 55 -6.85 9.05 0.26
CA ALA A 55 -8.12 9.74 0.42
C ALA A 55 -8.85 9.30 1.70
N LEU A 56 -8.90 7.99 1.99
CA LEU A 56 -9.47 7.47 3.24
C LEU A 56 -8.72 8.03 4.46
N GLY A 57 -7.38 8.00 4.43
CA GLY A 57 -6.56 8.51 5.54
C GLY A 57 -6.75 10.00 5.78
N LYS A 58 -6.94 10.79 4.71
CA LYS A 58 -7.23 12.22 4.83
C LYS A 58 -8.59 12.46 5.53
N ILE A 59 -9.65 11.76 5.09
CA ILE A 59 -10.99 11.91 5.67
C ILE A 59 -10.99 11.47 7.14
N VAL A 60 -10.31 10.37 7.48
CA VAL A 60 -10.18 9.90 8.87
C VAL A 60 -9.53 10.97 9.74
N LYS A 61 -8.43 11.58 9.27
CA LYS A 61 -7.76 12.64 10.00
C LYS A 61 -8.65 13.87 10.21
N GLU A 62 -9.38 14.29 9.17
CA GLU A 62 -10.33 15.40 9.28
C GLU A 62 -11.46 15.08 10.27
N LEU A 63 -11.94 13.84 10.31
CA LEU A 63 -12.95 13.38 11.26
C LEU A 63 -12.43 13.32 12.71
N GLU A 64 -11.18 12.91 12.92
CA GLU A 64 -10.51 12.95 14.23
C GLU A 64 -10.37 14.39 14.75
N GLU A 65 -9.96 15.33 13.88
CA GLU A 65 -9.85 16.75 14.23
C GLU A 65 -11.21 17.36 14.59
N LEU A 66 -12.26 17.04 13.80
CA LEU A 66 -13.63 17.48 14.08
C LEU A 66 -14.18 16.88 15.37
N LYS A 67 -13.89 15.61 15.67
CA LYS A 67 -14.27 14.97 16.92
C LYS A 67 -13.68 15.71 18.12
N ILE A 68 -12.38 15.97 18.12
CA ILE A 68 -11.70 16.69 19.21
C ILE A 68 -12.31 18.08 19.38
N GLN A 69 -12.60 18.78 18.29
CA GLN A 69 -13.23 20.09 18.34
C GLN A 69 -14.65 20.01 18.91
N GLY A 70 -15.44 19.02 18.50
CA GLY A 70 -16.79 18.79 19.04
C GLY A 70 -16.79 18.43 20.53
N GLU A 71 -15.87 17.58 21.00
CA GLU A 71 -15.70 17.29 22.43
C GLU A 71 -15.37 18.55 23.23
N LYS A 72 -14.48 19.40 22.68
CA LYS A 72 -14.12 20.68 23.31
C LYS A 72 -15.31 21.62 23.39
N ASP A 73 -16.10 21.75 22.33
CA ASP A 73 -17.27 22.62 22.29
C ASP A 73 -18.32 22.17 23.34
N LYS A 74 -18.64 20.87 23.37
CA LYS A 74 -19.57 20.28 24.35
C LYS A 74 -19.15 20.48 25.80
N LEU A 75 -17.86 20.32 26.09
CA LEU A 75 -17.31 20.60 27.42
C LEU A 75 -17.37 22.09 27.79
N GLN A 76 -17.22 23.00 26.81
CA GLN A 76 -17.40 24.44 27.04
C GLN A 76 -18.86 24.79 27.36
N ASP A 77 -19.81 24.06 26.78
CA ASP A 77 -21.24 24.21 27.05
C ASP A 77 -21.69 23.56 28.37
N GLY A 78 -20.76 22.90 29.07
CA GLY A 78 -20.98 22.32 30.40
C GLY A 78 -21.60 20.93 30.37
N GLU A 79 -21.55 20.21 29.24
CA GLU A 79 -21.90 18.79 29.19
C GLU A 79 -21.02 17.96 30.13
N ALA A 80 -21.60 16.92 30.74
CA ALA A 80 -20.86 16.00 31.58
C ALA A 80 -19.85 15.19 30.75
N ILE A 81 -18.67 14.92 31.32
CA ILE A 81 -17.59 14.21 30.63
C ILE A 81 -18.08 12.84 30.11
N GLU A 82 -18.89 12.13 30.89
CA GLU A 82 -19.43 10.83 30.53
C GLU A 82 -20.34 10.88 29.29
N ASP A 83 -21.07 11.98 29.09
CA ASP A 83 -21.97 12.15 27.95
C ASP A 83 -21.18 12.55 26.69
N VAL A 84 -20.16 13.40 26.85
CA VAL A 84 -19.22 13.74 25.76
C VAL A 84 -18.45 12.49 25.29
N GLN A 85 -17.98 11.66 26.22
CA GLN A 85 -17.33 10.39 25.89
C GLN A 85 -18.25 9.47 25.09
N LYS A 86 -19.49 9.26 25.55
CA LYS A 86 -20.46 8.41 24.85
C LYS A 86 -20.75 8.90 23.44
N TRP A 87 -20.83 10.21 23.24
CA TRP A 87 -21.00 10.80 21.90
C TRP A 87 -19.83 10.47 20.96
N GLY A 88 -18.59 10.49 21.48
CA GLY A 88 -17.39 10.20 20.70
C GLY A 88 -17.19 8.74 20.29
N VAL A 89 -17.79 7.78 21.02
CA VAL A 89 -17.59 6.34 20.81
C VAL A 89 -18.00 5.89 19.41
N ASP A 90 -19.13 6.36 18.89
CA ASP A 90 -19.61 5.97 17.57
C ASP A 90 -18.68 6.48 16.45
N ILE A 91 -18.09 7.66 16.64
CA ILE A 91 -17.14 8.27 15.71
C ILE A 91 -15.82 7.49 15.74
N GLU A 92 -15.33 7.14 16.92
CA GLU A 92 -14.15 6.27 17.10
C GLU A 92 -14.33 4.92 16.41
N GLY A 93 -15.50 4.28 16.55
CA GLY A 93 -15.77 3.01 15.87
C GLY A 93 -15.71 3.10 14.34
N GLU A 94 -16.17 4.21 13.75
CA GLU A 94 -16.06 4.44 12.30
C GLU A 94 -14.62 4.72 11.86
N ILE A 95 -13.85 5.46 12.66
CA ILE A 95 -12.42 5.73 12.45
C ILE A 95 -11.63 4.43 12.49
N ASP A 96 -11.80 3.63 13.55
CA ASP A 96 -11.08 2.37 13.74
C ASP A 96 -11.39 1.37 12.62
N GLY A 97 -12.66 1.23 12.25
CA GLY A 97 -13.06 0.39 11.13
C GLY A 97 -12.41 0.82 9.81
N THR A 98 -12.25 2.12 9.59
CA THR A 98 -11.56 2.64 8.40
C THR A 98 -10.04 2.45 8.49
N ASN A 99 -9.44 2.62 9.66
CA ASN A 99 -8.02 2.36 9.89
C ASN A 99 -7.66 0.89 9.63
N CYS A 100 -8.55 -0.04 9.97
CA CYS A 100 -8.42 -1.45 9.58
C CYS A 100 -8.46 -1.63 8.05
N GLU A 101 -9.39 -0.98 7.34
CA GLU A 101 -9.44 -1.02 5.88
C GLU A 101 -8.17 -0.44 5.23
N ILE A 102 -7.67 0.69 5.73
CA ILE A 102 -6.42 1.32 5.28
C ILE A 102 -5.24 0.36 5.46
N SER A 103 -5.18 -0.34 6.60
CA SER A 103 -4.15 -1.35 6.88
C SER A 103 -4.21 -2.52 5.91
N HIS A 104 -5.42 -2.99 5.57
CA HIS A 104 -5.62 -4.03 4.56
C HIS A 104 -5.18 -3.58 3.16
N LEU A 105 -5.48 -2.33 2.77
CA LEU A 105 -4.98 -1.76 1.51
C LEU A 105 -3.45 -1.67 1.47
N ASN A 106 -2.82 -1.29 2.59
CA ASN A 106 -1.36 -1.30 2.70
C ASN A 106 -0.78 -2.70 2.52
N GLN A 107 -1.35 -3.70 3.19
CA GLN A 107 -0.90 -5.09 3.05
C GLN A 107 -1.00 -5.55 1.59
N TYR A 108 -2.12 -5.27 0.92
CA TYR A 108 -2.31 -5.62 -0.49
C TYR A 108 -1.21 -5.02 -1.39
N LEU A 109 -0.84 -3.75 -1.16
CA LEU A 109 0.22 -3.06 -1.91
C LEU A 109 1.58 -3.72 -1.66
N THR A 110 1.95 -3.96 -0.40
CA THR A 110 3.21 -4.62 -0.02
C THR A 110 3.33 -6.01 -0.65
N GLU A 111 2.25 -6.79 -0.64
CA GLU A 111 2.22 -8.11 -1.28
C GLU A 111 2.38 -8.02 -2.80
N ALA A 112 1.78 -7.01 -3.45
CA ALA A 112 1.94 -6.79 -4.88
C ALA A 112 3.40 -6.47 -5.23
N GLU A 113 4.05 -5.59 -4.45
CA GLU A 113 5.47 -5.28 -4.60
C GLU A 113 6.35 -6.52 -4.42
N ALA A 114 6.11 -7.31 -3.36
CA ALA A 114 6.84 -8.54 -3.10
C ALA A 114 6.72 -9.57 -4.23
N ARG A 115 5.53 -9.70 -4.83
CA ARG A 115 5.31 -10.55 -6.01
C ARG A 115 6.17 -10.09 -7.18
N THR A 116 6.12 -8.80 -7.53
CA THR A 116 6.90 -8.27 -8.66
C THR A 116 8.40 -8.44 -8.49
N GLU A 117 8.90 -8.25 -7.27
CA GLU A 117 10.32 -8.42 -6.94
C GLU A 117 10.74 -9.90 -7.01
N SER A 118 9.89 -10.81 -6.53
CA SER A 118 10.16 -12.25 -6.61
C SER A 118 10.23 -12.75 -8.07
N GLU A 119 9.34 -12.26 -8.93
CA GLU A 119 9.35 -12.58 -10.36
C GLU A 119 10.62 -12.08 -11.05
N LYS A 120 11.09 -10.90 -10.66
CA LYS A 120 12.31 -10.31 -11.21
C LYS A 120 13.55 -11.13 -10.82
N ARG A 121 13.65 -11.53 -9.54
CA ARG A 121 14.73 -12.40 -9.06
C ARG A 121 14.72 -13.77 -9.73
N GLU A 122 13.54 -14.34 -9.98
CA GLU A 122 13.45 -15.63 -10.65
C GLU A 122 13.90 -15.54 -12.11
N LYS A 123 13.48 -14.49 -12.83
CA LYS A 123 13.97 -14.22 -14.20
C LYS A 123 15.49 -14.05 -14.23
N GLU A 124 16.05 -13.32 -13.27
CA GLU A 124 17.50 -13.14 -13.15
C GLU A 124 18.24 -14.47 -12.90
N LYS A 125 17.74 -15.32 -12.01
CA LYS A 125 18.31 -16.65 -11.77
C LYS A 125 18.30 -17.53 -13.02
N ILE A 126 17.21 -17.49 -13.79
CA ILE A 126 17.09 -18.24 -15.05
C ILE A 126 18.16 -17.76 -16.05
N LEU A 127 18.32 -16.43 -16.20
CA LEU A 127 19.34 -15.85 -17.08
C LEU A 127 20.76 -16.23 -16.65
N LEU A 128 21.07 -16.13 -15.36
CA LEU A 128 22.39 -16.50 -14.83
C LEU A 128 22.70 -17.99 -15.02
N LYS A 129 21.70 -18.85 -14.88
CA LYS A 129 21.85 -20.29 -15.13
C LYS A 129 22.14 -20.56 -16.61
N GLN A 130 21.42 -19.90 -17.52
CA GLN A 130 21.65 -20.02 -18.96
C GLN A 130 23.07 -19.59 -19.33
N GLN A 131 23.53 -18.43 -18.86
CA GLN A 131 24.90 -17.94 -19.11
C GLN A 131 25.95 -18.92 -18.59
N ARG A 132 25.73 -19.49 -17.39
CA ARG A 132 26.64 -20.48 -16.82
C ARG A 132 26.68 -21.76 -17.64
N ASP A 133 25.54 -22.23 -18.13
CA ASP A 133 25.43 -23.43 -18.95
C ASP A 133 26.10 -23.24 -20.32
N GLU A 134 25.97 -22.05 -20.92
CA GLU A 134 26.66 -21.65 -22.15
C GLU A 134 28.19 -21.64 -22.00
N GLU A 135 28.70 -21.04 -20.91
CA GLU A 135 30.13 -21.02 -20.60
C GLU A 135 30.69 -22.44 -20.40
N LEU A 136 29.95 -23.28 -19.65
CA LEU A 136 30.29 -24.68 -19.45
C LEU A 136 30.32 -25.47 -20.76
N TYR A 137 29.37 -25.21 -21.65
CA TYR A 137 29.32 -25.83 -22.97
C TYR A 137 30.53 -25.41 -23.82
N PHE A 138 30.85 -24.12 -23.84
CA PHE A 138 32.01 -23.60 -24.57
C PHE A 138 33.33 -24.23 -24.11
N GLU A 139 33.58 -24.27 -22.80
CA GLU A 139 34.80 -24.86 -22.26
C GLU A 139 34.87 -26.38 -22.49
N LYS A 140 33.74 -27.10 -22.46
CA LYS A 140 33.67 -28.52 -22.86
C LYS A 140 34.07 -28.72 -24.32
N CYS A 141 33.49 -27.95 -25.25
CA CYS A 141 33.83 -28.05 -26.67
C CYS A 141 35.32 -27.77 -26.92
N LYS A 142 35.90 -26.80 -26.22
CA LYS A 142 37.33 -26.46 -26.30
C LYS A 142 38.23 -27.59 -25.81
N LEU A 143 37.86 -28.24 -24.70
CA LEU A 143 38.58 -29.41 -24.19
C LEU A 143 38.46 -30.61 -25.14
N GLU A 144 37.28 -30.87 -25.69
CA GLU A 144 37.06 -31.93 -26.68
C GLU A 144 37.90 -31.72 -27.94
N GLN A 145 37.96 -30.50 -28.46
CA GLN A 145 38.81 -30.16 -29.61
C GLN A 145 40.30 -30.40 -29.31
N LYS A 146 40.77 -29.97 -28.13
CA LYS A 146 42.16 -30.22 -27.69
C LYS A 146 42.45 -31.72 -27.58
N TRP A 147 41.53 -32.48 -26.99
CA TRP A 147 41.66 -33.93 -26.86
C TRP A 147 41.70 -34.61 -28.23
N LEU A 148 40.79 -34.27 -29.14
CA LEU A 148 40.78 -34.81 -30.51
C LEU A 148 42.06 -34.49 -31.27
N ALA A 149 42.59 -33.27 -31.13
CA ALA A 149 43.86 -32.87 -31.74
C ALA A 149 45.02 -33.71 -31.20
N TRP A 150 45.07 -33.93 -29.89
CA TRP A 150 46.08 -34.77 -29.24
C TRP A 150 45.99 -36.24 -29.71
N VAL A 151 44.80 -36.82 -29.75
CA VAL A 151 44.59 -38.19 -30.24
C VAL A 151 45.09 -38.33 -31.68
N ARG A 152 44.74 -37.39 -32.56
CA ARG A 152 45.20 -37.38 -33.96
C ARG A 152 46.73 -37.35 -34.05
N LEU A 153 47.38 -36.52 -33.23
CA LEU A 153 48.84 -36.40 -33.19
C LEU A 153 49.49 -37.72 -32.77
N VAL A 154 49.02 -38.32 -31.68
CA VAL A 154 49.56 -39.60 -31.17
C VAL A 154 49.35 -40.73 -32.19
N SER A 155 48.16 -40.83 -32.80
CA SER A 155 47.89 -41.81 -33.84
C SER A 155 48.73 -41.60 -35.10
N SER A 156 49.11 -40.36 -35.43
CA SER A 156 50.02 -40.06 -36.53
C SER A 156 51.44 -40.53 -36.20
N GLN A 157 51.94 -40.22 -35.00
CA GLN A 157 53.27 -40.63 -34.55
C GLN A 157 53.43 -42.16 -34.52
N GLN A 158 52.41 -42.88 -34.03
CA GLN A 158 52.42 -44.34 -34.02
C GLN A 158 52.47 -44.95 -35.43
N ARG A 159 51.76 -44.34 -36.40
CA ARG A 159 51.81 -44.80 -37.80
C ARG A 159 53.19 -44.61 -38.42
N GLN A 160 53.82 -43.46 -38.17
CA GLN A 160 55.19 -43.19 -38.64
C GLN A 160 56.22 -44.14 -38.00
N ASN A 161 56.09 -44.43 -36.71
CA ASN A 161 56.98 -45.36 -36.01
C ASN A 161 56.82 -46.82 -36.47
N LYS A 162 55.66 -47.22 -37.00
CA LYS A 162 55.44 -48.56 -37.58
C LYS A 162 55.97 -48.72 -39.01
N GLN A 163 56.27 -47.61 -39.70
CA GLN A 163 56.81 -47.60 -41.06
C GLN A 163 58.33 -47.46 -41.10
N ARG A 164 58.97 -47.31 -39.94
CA ARG A 164 60.43 -47.33 -39.75
C ARG A 164 60.86 -48.68 -39.22
#